data_AF-A0A2R6CT67-F1
#
_entry.id   AF-A0A2R6CT67-F1
#
_cell.length_a   1.000
_cell.length_b   1.000
_cell.length_c   1.000
_cell.angle_alpha   90.00
_cell.angle_beta   90.00
_cell.angle_gamma   90.00
#
_symmetry.space_group_name_H-M   'P 1'
#
loop_
_entity.id
_entity.type
_entity.pdbx_description
1 polymer ?
#
loop_
_entity_poly.entity_id
_entity_poly.type
_entity_poly.pdbx_seq_one_letter_code
_entity_poly.pdbx_strand_id
1 'polypeptide(L)'
;MSETTDAGVGHAELATLKELALRNGLDGEVKVSCSALAERLEASTQTASRRLQRLEEADLVEREIVSDGQWVAVTAAGERALQREYADYRRIFERDATVELRGAVTSGMGEGRHYISLPGYMRQFKSLLGYEPFLGTLNVDLDDESVRERGRLSSFEPIT
;
A
#
# COMPACT_ATOMS: atom_id res chain seq x y z
N MET A 1 -26.91 -1.41 -18.96
CA MET A 1 -25.56 -0.95 -19.31
C MET A 1 -24.67 -1.35 -18.15
N SER A 2 -23.69 -2.20 -18.42
CA SER A 2 -22.89 -2.89 -17.42
C SER A 2 -22.05 -1.90 -16.64
N GLU A 3 -22.25 -1.82 -15.32
CA GLU A 3 -21.23 -1.31 -14.42
C GLU A 3 -20.11 -2.36 -14.40
N THR A 4 -19.00 -2.02 -15.01
CA THR A 4 -17.74 -2.74 -14.87
C THR A 4 -17.28 -2.50 -13.43
N THR A 5 -17.61 -3.41 -12.50
CA THR A 5 -16.93 -3.47 -11.20
C THR A 5 -15.45 -3.63 -11.47
N ASP A 6 -14.69 -2.60 -11.13
CA ASP A 6 -13.25 -2.67 -10.90
C ASP A 6 -12.98 -3.97 -10.13
N ALA A 7 -12.26 -4.91 -10.75
CA ALA A 7 -12.06 -6.26 -10.24
C ALA A 7 -11.03 -6.23 -9.11
N GLY A 8 -11.32 -5.45 -8.06
CA GLY A 8 -10.55 -5.35 -6.85
C GLY A 8 -10.66 -6.64 -6.05
N VAL A 9 -9.50 -7.14 -5.64
CA VAL A 9 -9.36 -8.21 -4.66
C VAL A 9 -10.18 -7.87 -3.40
N GLY A 10 -11.12 -8.75 -3.03
CA GLY A 10 -12.02 -8.52 -1.89
C GLY A 10 -11.35 -8.81 -0.54
N HIS A 11 -12.07 -8.55 0.56
CA HIS A 11 -11.57 -8.81 1.93
C HIS A 11 -11.10 -10.25 2.14
N ALA A 12 -11.77 -11.21 1.51
CA ALA A 12 -11.47 -12.63 1.65
C ALA A 12 -10.12 -12.99 1.03
N GLU A 13 -9.83 -12.46 -0.15
CA GLU A 13 -8.55 -12.61 -0.82
C GLU A 13 -7.45 -11.79 -0.12
N LEU A 14 -7.73 -10.59 0.39
CA LEU A 14 -6.78 -9.82 1.19
C LEU A 14 -6.38 -10.54 2.49
N ALA A 15 -7.32 -11.21 3.15
CA ALA A 15 -7.03 -12.07 4.29
C ALA A 15 -6.13 -13.25 3.91
N THR A 16 -6.33 -13.84 2.72
CA THR A 16 -5.45 -14.87 2.17
C THR A 16 -4.04 -14.32 1.90
N LEU A 17 -3.93 -13.13 1.31
CA LEU A 17 -2.65 -12.46 1.08
C LEU A 17 -1.90 -12.19 2.38
N LYS A 18 -2.59 -11.69 3.41
CA LYS A 18 -2.03 -11.48 4.75
C LYS A 18 -1.49 -12.77 5.35
N GLU A 19 -2.26 -13.86 5.25
CA GLU A 19 -1.85 -15.17 5.77
C GLU A 19 -0.60 -15.71 5.06
N LEU A 20 -0.48 -15.51 3.74
CA LEU A 20 0.73 -15.85 2.99
C LEU A 20 1.94 -15.01 3.45
N ALA A 21 1.78 -13.68 3.56
CA ALA A 21 2.86 -12.78 3.99
C ALA A 21 3.35 -13.09 5.42
N LEU A 22 2.44 -13.43 6.35
CA LEU A 22 2.80 -13.79 7.72
C LEU A 22 3.63 -15.07 7.83
N ARG A 23 3.62 -15.95 6.82
CA ARG A 23 4.34 -17.23 6.84
C ARG A 23 5.79 -17.14 6.41
N ASN A 24 6.21 -16.09 5.72
CA ASN A 24 7.58 -16.01 5.19
C ASN A 24 8.22 -14.63 5.27
N GLY A 25 7.52 -13.62 5.83
CA GLY A 25 7.91 -12.24 5.61
C GLY A 25 7.78 -11.87 4.14
N LEU A 26 7.87 -10.60 3.79
CA LEU A 26 7.73 -10.14 2.40
C LEU A 26 8.95 -10.51 1.52
N ASP A 27 9.92 -11.25 2.07
CA ASP A 27 11.27 -11.42 1.53
C ASP A 27 11.51 -12.76 0.80
N GLY A 28 10.46 -13.54 0.50
CA GLY A 28 10.64 -14.78 -0.27
C GLY A 28 9.39 -15.60 -0.57
N GLU A 29 9.60 -16.78 -1.17
CA GLU A 29 8.56 -17.74 -1.55
C GLU A 29 8.16 -18.69 -0.42
N VAL A 30 6.85 -18.91 -0.25
CA VAL A 30 6.31 -19.89 0.69
C VAL A 30 5.78 -21.12 -0.05
N LYS A 31 6.19 -22.30 0.38
CA LYS A 31 5.58 -23.55 -0.08
C LYS A 31 4.26 -23.78 0.64
N VAL A 32 3.16 -23.86 -0.11
CA VAL A 32 1.82 -24.09 0.44
C VAL A 32 1.05 -25.13 -0.36
N SER A 33 0.29 -25.97 0.34
CA SER A 33 -0.78 -26.76 -0.25
C SER A 33 -2.11 -26.03 -0.06
N CYS A 34 -3.05 -26.23 -0.99
CA CYS A 34 -4.39 -25.64 -0.87
C CYS A 34 -5.13 -26.13 0.40
N SER A 35 -4.87 -27.36 0.84
CA SER A 35 -5.48 -27.90 2.07
C SER A 35 -4.93 -27.22 3.32
N ALA A 36 -3.60 -27.09 3.45
CA ALA A 36 -2.99 -26.43 4.60
C ALA A 36 -3.33 -24.93 4.66
N LEU A 37 -3.49 -24.28 3.51
CA LEU A 37 -3.97 -22.91 3.44
C LEU A 37 -5.46 -22.81 3.82
N ALA A 38 -6.28 -23.75 3.36
CA ALA A 38 -7.71 -23.78 3.66
C ALA A 38 -8.00 -23.97 5.15
N GLU A 39 -7.26 -24.86 5.83
CA GLU A 39 -7.36 -25.06 7.27
C GLU A 39 -7.15 -23.77 8.06
N ARG A 40 -6.15 -22.96 7.69
CA ARG A 40 -5.87 -21.69 8.39
C ARG A 40 -6.82 -20.56 8.06
N LEU A 41 -7.39 -20.58 6.87
CA LEU A 41 -8.41 -19.63 6.47
C LEU A 41 -9.81 -20.05 6.92
N GLU A 42 -9.94 -21.16 7.65
CA GLU A 42 -11.21 -21.79 8.03
C GLU A 42 -12.16 -21.91 6.82
N ALA A 43 -11.60 -22.32 5.68
CA ALA A 43 -12.26 -22.37 4.39
C ALA A 43 -12.18 -23.77 3.78
N SER A 44 -12.93 -24.00 2.68
CA SER A 44 -12.74 -25.21 1.89
C SER A 44 -11.50 -25.10 0.98
N THR A 45 -10.86 -26.23 0.67
CA THR A 45 -9.72 -26.32 -0.27
C THR A 45 -10.02 -25.64 -1.62
N GLN A 46 -11.23 -25.80 -2.14
CA GLN A 46 -11.67 -25.15 -3.38
C GLN A 46 -11.75 -23.61 -3.22
N THR A 47 -12.16 -23.12 -2.05
CA THR A 47 -12.20 -21.69 -1.77
C THR A 47 -10.80 -21.10 -1.63
N ALA A 48 -9.89 -21.77 -0.93
CA ALA A 48 -8.49 -21.35 -0.87
C ALA A 48 -7.85 -21.32 -2.27
N SER A 49 -8.09 -22.35 -3.09
CA SER A 49 -7.62 -22.39 -4.49
C SER A 49 -8.14 -21.23 -5.33
N ARG A 50 -9.44 -20.91 -5.24
CA ARG A 50 -10.03 -19.76 -5.97
C ARG A 50 -9.46 -18.43 -5.52
N ARG A 51 -9.20 -18.24 -4.23
CA ARG A 51 -8.61 -17.01 -3.70
C ARG A 51 -7.16 -16.84 -4.19
N LEU A 52 -6.37 -17.91 -4.20
CA LEU A 52 -5.01 -17.89 -4.76
C LEU A 52 -5.00 -17.53 -6.25
N GLN A 53 -5.91 -18.10 -7.04
CA GLN A 53 -6.05 -17.77 -8.47
C GLN A 53 -6.39 -16.29 -8.66
N ARG A 54 -7.32 -15.74 -7.87
CA ARG A 54 -7.67 -14.31 -7.96
C ARG A 54 -6.55 -13.38 -7.54
N LEU A 55 -5.77 -13.76 -6.52
CA LEU A 55 -4.61 -12.98 -6.10
C LEU A 55 -3.55 -12.93 -7.21
N GLU A 56 -3.34 -14.04 -7.92
CA GLU A 56 -2.44 -14.12 -9.08
C GLU A 56 -2.98 -13.34 -10.29
N GLU A 57 -4.27 -13.49 -10.62
CA GLU A 57 -4.94 -12.71 -11.68
C GLU A 57 -4.85 -11.19 -11.42
N ALA A 58 -4.80 -10.79 -10.16
CA ALA A 58 -4.65 -9.39 -9.74
C ALA A 58 -3.19 -8.95 -9.52
N ASP A 59 -2.21 -9.76 -9.91
CA ASP A 59 -0.77 -9.49 -9.78
C ASP A 59 -0.31 -9.23 -8.33
N LEU A 60 -1.03 -9.74 -7.34
CA LEU A 60 -0.69 -9.57 -5.92
C LEU A 60 0.22 -10.70 -5.41
N VAL A 61 0.25 -11.84 -6.11
CA VAL A 61 1.15 -12.96 -5.85
C VAL A 61 1.65 -13.57 -7.15
N GLU A 62 2.85 -14.13 -7.12
CA GLU A 62 3.39 -15.02 -8.15
C GLU A 62 3.32 -16.46 -7.63
N ARG A 63 3.01 -17.42 -8.51
CA ARG A 63 2.81 -18.83 -8.13
C ARG A 63 3.56 -19.78 -9.06
N GLU A 64 4.20 -20.78 -8.48
CA GLU A 64 4.76 -21.92 -9.21
C GLU A 64 4.14 -23.23 -8.71
N ILE A 65 3.44 -23.95 -9.59
CA ILE A 65 2.80 -25.23 -9.23
C ILE A 65 3.83 -26.36 -9.34
N VAL A 66 3.94 -27.17 -8.27
CA VAL A 66 4.82 -28.33 -8.20
C VAL A 66 4.04 -29.59 -7.80
N SER A 67 4.69 -30.75 -7.86
CA SER A 67 4.02 -32.05 -7.65
C SER A 67 3.43 -32.24 -6.24
N ASP A 68 3.95 -31.54 -5.23
CA ASP A 68 3.54 -31.64 -3.83
C ASP A 68 3.02 -30.31 -3.24
N GLY A 69 2.61 -29.36 -4.10
CA GLY A 69 2.03 -28.10 -3.66
C GLY A 69 2.25 -26.96 -4.66
N GLN A 70 2.44 -25.76 -4.14
CA GLN A 70 2.83 -24.62 -4.94
C GLN A 70 3.75 -23.69 -4.13
N TRP A 71 4.70 -23.06 -4.80
CA TRP A 71 5.42 -21.92 -4.27
C TRP A 71 4.62 -20.66 -4.53
N VAL A 72 4.58 -19.76 -3.55
CA VAL A 72 3.87 -18.48 -3.66
C VAL A 72 4.77 -17.37 -3.16
N ALA A 73 5.02 -16.36 -3.98
CA ALA A 73 5.67 -15.11 -3.58
C ALA A 73 4.65 -13.99 -3.54
N VAL A 74 4.74 -13.10 -2.55
CA VAL A 74 3.98 -11.85 -2.53
C VAL A 74 4.71 -10.85 -3.42
N THR A 75 4.00 -10.26 -4.38
CA THR A 75 4.60 -9.24 -5.25
C THR A 75 4.70 -7.90 -4.52
N ALA A 76 5.44 -6.94 -5.10
CA ALA A 76 5.42 -5.57 -4.61
C ALA A 76 4.01 -4.93 -4.64
N ALA A 77 3.13 -5.37 -5.54
CA ALA A 77 1.73 -4.91 -5.56
C ALA A 77 0.93 -5.52 -4.40
N GLY A 78 1.14 -6.81 -4.10
CA GLY A 78 0.58 -7.47 -2.92
C GLY A 78 1.03 -6.80 -1.62
N GLU A 79 2.32 -6.48 -1.51
CA GLU A 79 2.85 -5.73 -0.36
C GLU A 79 2.16 -4.37 -0.19
N ARG A 80 2.05 -3.58 -1.27
CA ARG A 80 1.34 -2.29 -1.22
C ARG A 80 -0.13 -2.45 -0.83
N ALA A 81 -0.78 -3.54 -1.21
CA ALA A 81 -2.15 -3.83 -0.77
C ALA A 81 -2.23 -4.06 0.75
N LEU A 82 -1.29 -4.81 1.32
CA LEU A 82 -1.20 -5.01 2.77
C LEU A 82 -0.82 -3.72 3.53
N GLN A 83 0.06 -2.88 2.95
CA GLN A 83 0.40 -1.58 3.54
C GLN A 83 -0.82 -0.64 3.62
N ARG A 84 -1.71 -0.66 2.62
CA ARG A 84 -2.97 0.11 2.65
C ARG A 84 -3.91 -0.38 3.76
N GLU A 85 -4.11 -1.70 3.87
CA GLU A 85 -4.90 -2.30 4.95
C GLU A 85 -4.33 -1.93 6.33
N TYR A 86 -3.01 -1.95 6.47
CA TYR A 86 -2.35 -1.51 7.69
C TYR A 86 -2.58 -0.03 8.00
N ALA A 87 -2.52 0.85 6.99
CA ALA A 87 -2.81 2.28 7.15
C ALA A 87 -4.25 2.53 7.62
N ASP A 88 -5.21 1.74 7.15
CA ASP A 88 -6.61 1.81 7.60
C ASP A 88 -6.75 1.36 9.06
N TYR A 89 -6.09 0.28 9.49
CA TYR A 89 -6.05 -0.07 10.91
C TYR A 89 -5.40 1.01 11.75
N ARG A 90 -4.31 1.63 11.28
CA ARG A 90 -3.69 2.76 11.99
C ARG A 90 -4.63 3.95 12.11
N ARG A 91 -5.41 4.29 11.08
CA ARG A 91 -6.47 5.34 11.19
C ARG A 91 -7.49 5.02 12.28
N ILE A 92 -7.88 3.76 12.41
CA ILE A 92 -8.89 3.32 13.38
C ILE A 92 -8.34 3.44 14.81
N PHE A 93 -7.11 2.98 15.04
CA PHE A 93 -6.56 2.82 16.39
C PHE A 93 -5.59 3.94 16.83
N GLU A 94 -4.96 4.65 15.90
CA GLU A 94 -3.93 5.66 16.14
C GLU A 94 -4.37 7.07 15.71
N ARG A 95 -5.56 7.50 16.15
CA ARG A 95 -6.20 8.76 15.76
C ARG A 95 -5.39 10.04 16.06
N ASP A 96 -4.44 9.95 16.99
CA ASP A 96 -3.56 11.06 17.40
C ASP A 96 -2.08 10.83 17.03
N ALA A 97 -1.78 9.87 16.15
CA ALA A 97 -0.39 9.61 15.76
C ALA A 97 0.15 10.78 14.92
N THR A 98 0.97 11.62 15.53
CA THR A 98 1.88 12.52 14.81
C THR A 98 2.92 11.70 14.03
N VAL A 99 3.16 12.07 12.77
CA VAL A 99 4.30 11.56 12.00
C VAL A 99 5.45 12.54 12.16
N GLU A 100 6.56 12.05 12.71
CA GLU A 100 7.81 12.78 12.78
C GLU A 100 8.72 12.29 11.65
N LEU A 101 9.19 13.22 10.81
CA LEU A 101 10.15 12.95 9.74
C LEU A 101 11.40 13.78 9.97
N ARG A 102 12.56 13.15 9.83
CA ARG A 102 13.90 13.72 9.99
C ARG A 102 14.70 13.54 8.71
N GLY A 103 15.58 14.50 8.46
CA GLY A 103 16.37 14.54 7.24
C GLY A 103 17.22 15.79 7.11
N ALA A 104 17.97 15.86 6.02
CA ALA A 104 18.82 17.00 5.69
C ALA A 104 18.14 17.89 4.64
N VAL A 105 18.24 19.21 4.80
CA VAL A 105 17.77 20.16 3.78
C VAL A 105 18.67 20.05 2.54
N THR A 106 18.06 19.97 1.36
CA THR A 106 18.78 19.86 0.10
C THR A 106 18.33 20.91 -0.92
N SER A 107 19.22 21.25 -1.85
CA SER A 107 18.89 22.07 -3.01
C SER A 107 18.33 21.22 -4.15
N GLY A 108 17.35 21.73 -4.90
CA GLY A 108 16.85 21.11 -6.13
C GLY A 108 17.05 22.02 -7.36
N MET A 109 16.49 21.62 -8.50
CA MET A 109 16.60 22.37 -9.77
C MET A 109 15.75 23.67 -9.82
N GLY A 110 15.04 24.00 -8.74
CA GLY A 110 14.21 25.21 -8.66
C GLY A 110 12.82 25.10 -9.31
N GLU A 111 12.44 23.92 -9.79
CA GLU A 111 11.15 23.68 -10.47
C GLU A 111 9.93 23.90 -9.57
N GLY A 112 10.07 23.75 -8.25
CA GLY A 112 9.00 23.99 -7.29
C GLY A 112 8.36 25.38 -7.43
N ARG A 113 9.16 26.41 -7.77
CA ARG A 113 8.66 27.77 -8.03
C ARG A 113 7.63 27.79 -9.17
N HIS A 114 7.88 27.03 -10.24
CA HIS A 114 6.99 26.96 -11.39
C HIS A 114 5.63 26.40 -10.97
N TYR A 115 5.62 25.23 -10.32
CA TYR A 115 4.38 24.57 -9.91
C TYR A 115 3.57 25.38 -8.89
N ILE A 116 4.23 25.94 -7.87
CA ILE A 116 3.54 26.73 -6.84
C ILE A 116 2.92 28.02 -7.42
N SER A 117 3.51 28.59 -8.47
CA SER A 117 3.00 29.81 -9.10
C SER A 117 1.83 29.60 -10.07
N LEU A 118 1.50 28.35 -10.42
CA LEU A 118 0.40 28.05 -11.33
C LEU A 118 -0.96 28.49 -10.73
N PRO A 119 -1.79 29.25 -11.47
CA PRO A 119 -3.04 29.80 -10.94
C PRO A 119 -4.02 28.75 -10.37
N GLY A 120 -4.05 27.54 -10.93
CA GLY A 120 -4.88 26.45 -10.45
C GLY A 120 -4.48 26.00 -9.04
N TYR A 121 -3.20 25.70 -8.83
CA TYR A 121 -2.65 25.33 -7.53
C TYR A 121 -2.77 26.49 -6.52
N MET A 122 -2.47 27.72 -6.93
CA MET A 122 -2.54 28.89 -6.06
C MET A 122 -3.96 29.12 -5.50
N ARG A 123 -5.01 28.91 -6.32
CA ARG A 123 -6.40 28.96 -5.84
C ARG A 123 -6.68 27.88 -4.81
N GLN A 124 -6.21 26.65 -5.04
CA GLN A 124 -6.39 25.54 -4.09
C GLN A 124 -5.66 25.83 -2.78
N PHE A 125 -4.40 26.31 -2.80
CA PHE A 125 -3.68 26.65 -1.57
C PHE A 125 -4.40 27.71 -0.73
N LYS A 126 -4.89 28.79 -1.36
CA LYS A 126 -5.66 29.82 -0.66
C LYS A 126 -6.97 29.28 -0.09
N SER A 127 -7.69 28.46 -0.86
CA SER A 127 -8.99 27.93 -0.46
C SER A 127 -8.91 26.84 0.61
N LEU A 128 -7.95 25.93 0.49
CA LEU A 128 -7.83 24.74 1.32
C LEU A 128 -6.93 24.96 2.53
N LEU A 129 -5.87 25.76 2.38
CA LEU A 129 -4.87 26.00 3.43
C LEU A 129 -4.97 27.40 4.05
N GLY A 130 -5.69 28.33 3.42
CA GLY A 130 -5.92 29.67 3.96
C GLY A 130 -4.73 30.63 3.83
N TYR A 131 -3.71 30.30 3.02
CA TYR A 131 -2.55 31.18 2.81
C TYR A 131 -2.02 31.15 1.38
N GLU A 132 -1.22 32.17 1.04
CA GLU A 132 -0.43 32.23 -0.20
C GLU A 132 0.98 31.70 0.09
N PRO A 133 1.37 30.53 -0.44
CA PRO A 133 2.69 29.95 -0.17
C PRO A 133 3.80 30.77 -0.82
N PHE A 134 5.00 30.70 -0.22
CA PHE A 134 6.22 31.15 -0.89
C PHE A 134 6.40 30.40 -2.21
N LEU A 135 6.86 31.09 -3.26
CA LEU A 135 7.05 30.52 -4.59
C LEU A 135 8.31 29.64 -4.67
N GLY A 136 8.25 28.48 -4.02
CA GLY A 136 9.30 27.47 -3.97
C GLY A 136 8.91 26.33 -3.04
N THR A 137 9.79 25.33 -2.94
CA THR A 137 9.62 24.18 -2.06
C THR A 137 10.85 24.00 -1.18
N LEU A 138 10.65 23.51 0.04
CA LEU A 138 11.74 23.03 0.89
C LEU A 138 11.92 21.54 0.58
N ASN A 139 13.09 21.17 0.07
CA ASN A 139 13.42 19.77 -0.15
C ASN A 139 14.14 19.23 1.08
N VAL A 140 13.70 18.08 1.58
CA VAL A 140 14.30 17.37 2.70
C VAL A 140 14.62 15.95 2.22
N ASP A 141 15.88 15.57 2.30
CA ASP A 141 16.33 14.21 2.07
C ASP A 141 16.21 13.43 3.38
N LEU A 142 15.31 12.44 3.41
CA LEU A 142 14.90 11.76 4.62
C LEU A 142 15.96 10.73 5.05
N ASP A 143 16.17 10.58 6.35
CA ASP A 143 16.96 9.46 6.86
C ASP A 143 16.22 8.12 6.68
N ASP A 144 16.96 7.00 6.75
CA ASP A 144 16.42 5.66 6.47
C ASP A 144 15.19 5.31 7.33
N GLU A 145 15.18 5.79 8.58
CA GLU A 145 14.03 5.62 9.48
C GLU A 145 12.82 6.41 8.97
N SER A 146 13.01 7.68 8.66
CA SER A 146 11.98 8.57 8.15
C SER A 146 11.46 8.16 6.77
N VAL A 147 12.29 7.53 5.93
CA VAL A 147 11.84 6.93 4.66
C VAL A 147 10.81 5.83 4.91
N ARG A 148 11.04 4.96 5.90
CA ARG A 148 10.08 3.91 6.31
C ARG A 148 8.83 4.53 6.93
N GLU A 149 9.03 5.52 7.80
CA GLU A 149 7.95 6.22 8.49
C GLU A 149 7.08 7.08 7.55
N ARG A 150 7.61 7.55 6.42
CA ARG A 150 6.85 8.33 5.43
C ARG A 150 5.61 7.59 4.92
N GLY A 151 5.63 6.26 4.88
CA GLY A 151 4.45 5.44 4.55
C GLY A 151 3.25 5.74 5.46
N ARG A 152 3.50 6.16 6.71
CA ARG A 152 2.48 6.57 7.68
C ARG A 152 1.70 7.80 7.22
N LEU A 153 2.23 8.65 6.33
CA LEU A 153 1.46 9.79 5.79
C LEU A 153 0.21 9.34 5.02
N SER A 154 0.22 8.12 4.45
CA SER A 154 -0.94 7.56 3.76
C SER A 154 -2.13 7.31 4.69
N SER A 155 -1.92 7.25 6.01
CA SER A 155 -2.99 7.13 7.00
C SER A 155 -3.68 8.46 7.31
N PHE A 156 -3.19 9.60 6.82
CA PHE A 156 -3.88 10.88 7.01
C PHE A 156 -4.95 11.06 5.95
N GLU A 157 -5.99 11.82 6.29
CA GLU A 157 -7.00 12.22 5.33
C GLU A 157 -6.45 13.42 4.53
N PRO A 158 -6.41 13.35 3.18
CA PRO A 158 -5.96 14.47 2.38
C PRO A 158 -6.96 15.62 2.48
N ILE A 159 -6.44 16.85 2.49
CA ILE A 159 -7.28 18.04 2.32
C ILE A 159 -7.72 18.08 0.85
N THR A 160 -9.04 18.09 0.63
CA THR A 160 -9.68 18.05 -0.70
C THR A 160 -10.64 19.22 -0.88
#